data_AF-A0A371CI40-F1
#
_entry.id   AF-A0A371CI40-F1
#
_cell.length_a   1.000
_cell.length_b   1.000
_cell.length_c   1.000
_cell.angle_alpha   90.00
_cell.angle_beta   90.00
_cell.angle_gamma   90.00
#
_symmetry.space_group_name_H-M   'P 1'
#
loop_
_entity.id
_entity.type
_entity.pdbx_description
1 polymer ?
#
loop_
_entity_poly.entity_id
_entity_poly.type
_entity_poly.pdbx_seq_one_letter_code
_entity_poly.pdbx_strand_id
1 'polypeptide(L)'
;MSTPNASTGFSPFQLRHGANPRVLPPISHAHTDTVIADFEASGESAKALIGRIETDVMEAQDNLVLAKTQQAMAANVHRDPEIPYRVGDKVLLSTFHRRRSYMQRGDHRVAK
;
A
#
# COMPACT_ATOMS: atom_id res chain seq x y z
N MET A 1 -2.24 -4.58 20.61
CA MET A 1 -2.48 -3.45 19.70
C MET A 1 -1.12 -2.97 19.20
N SER A 2 -0.81 -3.06 17.90
CA SER A 2 0.41 -2.45 17.34
C SER A 2 0.05 -1.09 16.75
N THR A 3 0.45 -0.02 17.41
CA THR A 3 0.15 1.35 16.95
C THR A 3 1.23 1.82 15.98
N PRO A 4 0.89 2.43 14.83
CA PRO A 4 1.88 3.02 13.95
C PRO A 4 2.60 4.18 14.63
N ASN A 5 3.90 4.30 14.42
CA ASN A 5 4.68 5.44 14.88
C ASN A 5 4.38 6.66 14.00
N ALA A 6 4.05 7.80 14.61
CA ALA A 6 3.70 9.04 13.92
C ALA A 6 4.76 9.55 12.92
N SER A 7 6.05 9.29 13.15
CA SER A 7 7.13 9.76 12.26
C SER A 7 7.39 8.86 11.06
N THR A 8 7.08 7.57 11.16
CA THR A 8 7.34 6.60 10.10
C THR A 8 6.07 6.12 9.40
N GLY A 9 4.91 6.28 10.03
CA GLY A 9 3.64 5.73 9.56
C GLY A 9 3.52 4.20 9.72
N PHE A 10 4.57 3.54 10.23
CA PHE A 10 4.65 2.09 10.34
C PHE A 10 4.67 1.63 11.79
N SER A 11 4.09 0.46 12.06
CA SER A 11 4.17 -0.20 13.36
C SER A 11 5.49 -0.95 13.51
N PRO A 12 5.99 -1.18 14.73
CA PRO A 12 7.19 -2.00 14.96
C PRO A 12 7.09 -3.40 14.34
N PHE A 13 5.89 -3.96 14.27
CA PHE A 13 5.63 -5.25 13.63
C PHE A 13 5.87 -5.19 12.12
N GLN A 14 5.35 -4.15 11.45
CA GLN A 14 5.57 -3.93 10.02
C GLN A 14 7.05 -3.72 9.70
N LEU A 15 7.78 -2.98 10.55
CA LEU A 15 9.22 -2.77 10.36
C LEU A 15 10.04 -4.06 10.50
N ARG A 16 9.60 -4.99 11.36
CA ARG A 16 10.31 -6.26 11.60
C ARG A 16 9.95 -7.35 10.60
N HIS A 17 8.69 -7.41 10.17
CA HIS A 17 8.15 -8.53 9.39
C HIS A 17 7.71 -8.16 7.98
N GLY A 18 7.76 -6.87 7.60
CA GLY A 18 7.36 -6.39 6.28
C GLY A 18 5.86 -6.53 6.00
N ALA A 19 5.05 -6.90 6.99
CA ALA A 19 3.62 -7.13 6.84
C ALA A 19 2.86 -6.58 8.06
N ASN A 20 1.57 -6.29 7.90
CA ASN A 20 0.72 -5.90 9.02
C ASN A 20 0.39 -7.15 9.86
N PRO A 21 0.32 -7.06 11.21
CA PRO A 21 -0.05 -8.20 12.02
C PRO A 21 -1.50 -8.56 11.73
N ARG A 22 -1.72 -9.74 11.13
CA ARG A 22 -3.06 -10.28 10.96
C ARG A 22 -3.45 -10.95 12.27
N VAL A 23 -4.52 -10.45 12.91
CA VAL A 23 -5.08 -11.06 14.13
C VAL A 23 -5.71 -12.42 13.81
N LEU A 24 -6.24 -12.55 12.60
CA LEU A 24 -6.79 -13.81 12.11
C LEU A 24 -5.75 -14.49 11.20
N PRO A 25 -5.45 -15.78 11.42
CA PRO A 25 -4.69 -16.59 10.46
C PRO A 25 -5.32 -16.50 9.06
N PRO A 26 -4.54 -16.71 7.99
CA PRO A 26 -5.10 -16.86 6.65
C PRO A 26 -6.25 -17.88 6.67
N ILE A 27 -7.43 -17.46 6.24
CA ILE A 27 -8.59 -18.35 6.14
C ILE A 27 -8.27 -19.35 5.04
N SER A 28 -8.10 -20.62 5.40
CA SER A 28 -7.83 -21.71 4.45
C SER A 28 -9.13 -22.47 4.18
N HIS A 29 -9.36 -22.82 2.92
CA HIS A 29 -10.50 -23.63 2.50
C HIS A 29 -10.35 -25.14 2.77
N ALA A 30 -9.21 -25.58 3.33
CA ALA A 30 -8.88 -27.01 3.47
C ALA A 30 -9.83 -27.81 4.39
N HIS A 31 -10.57 -27.13 5.27
CA HIS A 31 -11.46 -27.76 6.26
C HIS A 31 -12.88 -27.18 6.21
N THR A 32 -13.28 -26.59 5.07
CA THR A 32 -14.57 -25.92 4.94
C THR A 32 -15.74 -26.89 5.16
N ASP A 33 -15.65 -28.10 4.60
CA ASP A 33 -16.75 -29.09 4.72
C ASP A 33 -16.88 -29.66 6.13
N THR A 34 -15.77 -29.83 6.86
CA THR A 34 -15.81 -30.28 8.26
C THR A 34 -16.40 -29.20 9.17
N VAL A 35 -16.04 -27.93 8.95
CA VAL A 35 -16.61 -26.81 9.72
C VAL A 35 -18.11 -26.62 9.41
N ILE A 36 -18.53 -26.85 8.17
CA ILE A 36 -19.97 -26.83 7.84
C ILE A 36 -20.70 -27.97 8.53
N ALA A 37 -20.12 -29.17 8.59
CA ALA A 37 -20.73 -30.29 9.30
C ALA A 37 -20.82 -30.04 10.82
N ASP A 38 -19.80 -29.44 11.43
CA ASP A 38 -19.76 -29.20 12.88
C ASP A 38 -20.70 -28.07 13.35
N PHE A 39 -21.01 -27.11 12.47
CA PHE A 39 -21.77 -25.89 12.81
C PHE A 39 -23.03 -25.66 11.95
N GLU A 40 -23.36 -26.60 11.07
CA GLU A 40 -24.54 -26.65 10.19
C GLU A 40 -24.90 -25.27 9.58
N ALA A 41 -26.05 -24.71 9.95
CA ALA A 41 -26.56 -23.44 9.42
C ALA A 41 -25.61 -22.24 9.66
N SER A 42 -24.86 -22.26 10.76
CA SER A 42 -23.86 -21.23 11.06
C SER A 42 -22.62 -21.39 10.18
N GLY A 43 -22.24 -22.63 9.88
CA GLY A 43 -21.14 -22.96 8.96
C GLY A 43 -21.45 -22.53 7.51
N GLU A 44 -22.67 -22.79 7.03
CA GLU A 44 -23.11 -22.33 5.71
C GLU A 44 -23.13 -20.81 5.59
N SER A 45 -23.64 -20.13 6.62
CA SER A 45 -23.67 -18.66 6.70
C SER A 45 -22.25 -18.07 6.68
N ALA A 46 -21.31 -18.69 7.41
CA ALA A 46 -19.91 -18.28 7.41
C ALA A 46 -19.25 -18.48 6.04
N LYS A 47 -19.49 -19.61 5.36
CA LYS A 47 -19.00 -19.88 4.00
C LYS A 47 -19.49 -18.80 3.02
N ALA A 48 -20.79 -18.49 3.06
CA ALA A 48 -21.38 -17.48 2.19
C ALA A 48 -20.80 -16.07 2.45
N LEU A 49 -20.61 -15.71 3.72
CA LEU A 49 -20.01 -14.44 4.10
C LEU A 49 -18.55 -14.34 3.62
N ILE A 50 -17.74 -15.39 3.80
CA ILE A 50 -16.35 -15.42 3.34
C ILE A 50 -16.30 -15.27 1.81
N GLY A 51 -17.15 -15.99 1.07
CA GLY A 51 -17.21 -15.86 -0.39
C GLY A 51 -17.57 -14.45 -0.86
N ARG A 52 -18.47 -13.76 -0.15
CA ARG A 52 -18.74 -12.33 -0.41
C ARG A 52 -17.53 -11.46 -0.16
N ILE A 53 -16.85 -11.63 0.98
CA ILE A 53 -15.63 -10.88 1.31
C ILE A 53 -14.55 -11.08 0.25
N GLU A 54 -14.33 -12.32 -0.21
CA GLU A 54 -13.38 -12.61 -1.28
C GLU A 54 -13.75 -11.90 -2.59
N THR A 55 -15.05 -11.89 -2.93
CA THR A 55 -15.58 -11.20 -4.11
C THR A 55 -15.39 -9.69 -4.01
N ASP A 56 -15.75 -9.09 -2.87
CA ASP A 56 -15.58 -7.66 -2.61
C ASP A 56 -14.10 -7.25 -2.66
N VAL A 57 -13.18 -8.11 -2.19
CA VAL A 57 -11.74 -7.88 -2.27
C VAL A 57 -11.25 -7.90 -3.72
N MET A 58 -11.73 -8.82 -4.56
CA MET A 58 -11.40 -8.85 -5.98
C MET A 58 -11.91 -7.59 -6.70
N GLU A 59 -13.16 -7.19 -6.45
CA GLU A 59 -13.74 -5.96 -7.02
C GLU A 59 -12.95 -4.71 -6.57
N ALA A 60 -12.56 -4.63 -5.30
CA ALA A 60 -11.76 -3.53 -4.79
C ALA A 60 -10.38 -3.46 -5.46
N GLN A 61 -9.75 -4.60 -5.75
CA GLN A 61 -8.47 -4.64 -6.47
C GLN A 61 -8.62 -4.14 -7.90
N ASP A 62 -9.66 -4.56 -8.62
CA ASP A 62 -9.94 -4.10 -9.98
C ASP A 62 -10.21 -2.59 -10.01
N ASN A 63 -11.02 -2.08 -9.09
CA ASN A 63 -11.29 -0.65 -8.94
C ASN A 63 -10.01 0.15 -8.64
N LEU A 64 -9.12 -0.38 -7.81
CA LEU A 64 -7.83 0.25 -7.52
C LEU A 64 -6.94 0.32 -8.76
N VAL A 65 -6.91 -0.74 -9.57
CA VAL A 65 -6.16 -0.78 -10.83
C VAL A 65 -6.72 0.27 -11.80
N LEU A 66 -8.05 0.33 -11.96
CA LEU A 66 -8.73 1.32 -12.79
C LEU A 66 -8.44 2.75 -12.32
N ALA A 67 -8.51 3.01 -11.02
CA ALA A 67 -8.23 4.35 -10.48
C ALA A 67 -6.78 4.77 -10.76
N LYS A 68 -5.82 3.86 -10.60
CA LYS A 68 -4.40 4.13 -10.87
C LYS A 68 -4.14 4.40 -12.36
N THR A 69 -4.76 3.65 -13.25
CA THR A 69 -4.62 3.89 -14.70
C THR A 69 -5.21 5.24 -15.09
N GLN A 70 -6.38 5.59 -14.57
CA GLN A 70 -6.99 6.91 -14.78
C GLN A 70 -6.13 8.04 -14.23
N GLN A 71 -5.58 7.91 -13.02
CA GLN A 71 -4.67 8.88 -12.43
C GLN A 71 -3.42 9.07 -13.29
N ALA A 72 -2.81 7.98 -13.77
CA ALA A 72 -1.65 8.04 -14.65
C ALA A 72 -1.99 8.71 -15.99
N MET A 73 -3.13 8.36 -16.60
CA MET A 73 -3.60 8.99 -17.83
C MET A 73 -3.80 10.49 -17.64
N ALA A 74 -4.54 10.90 -16.61
CA ALA A 74 -4.82 12.31 -16.32
C ALA A 74 -3.54 13.12 -16.02
N ALA A 75 -2.61 12.55 -15.24
CA ALA A 75 -1.31 13.17 -14.98
C ALA A 75 -0.49 13.34 -16.26
N ASN A 76 -0.58 12.38 -17.18
CA ASN A 76 0.14 12.41 -18.45
C ASN A 76 -0.47 13.37 -19.49
N VAL A 77 -1.73 13.79 -19.36
CA VAL A 77 -2.37 14.74 -20.30
C VAL A 77 -1.60 16.05 -20.38
N HIS A 78 -1.07 16.52 -19.25
CA HIS A 78 -0.35 17.80 -19.16
C HIS A 78 1.15 17.62 -18.92
N ARG A 79 1.68 16.40 -19.08
CA ARG A 79 3.10 16.15 -18.90
C ARG A 79 3.85 16.60 -20.14
N ASP A 80 4.89 17.42 -19.94
CA ASP A 80 5.83 17.75 -21.02
C ASP A 80 6.50 16.47 -21.57
N PRO A 81 6.96 16.48 -22.84
CA PRO A 81 7.69 15.35 -23.41
C PRO A 81 8.83 14.92 -22.50
N GLU A 82 8.93 13.60 -22.29
CA GLU A 82 10.02 13.05 -21.49
C GLU A 82 11.36 13.32 -22.17
N ILE A 83 12.30 13.89 -21.42
CA ILE A 83 13.65 14.19 -21.90
C ILE A 83 14.54 12.99 -21.54
N PRO A 84 14.96 12.16 -22.51
CA PRO A 84 15.84 11.02 -22.23
C PRO A 84 17.26 11.52 -21.95
N TYR A 85 17.71 11.39 -20.70
CA TYR A 85 19.09 11.72 -20.31
C TYR A 85 20.01 10.50 -20.48
N ARG A 86 21.24 10.74 -20.91
CA ARG A 86 22.31 9.75 -21.02
C ARG A 86 23.32 9.93 -19.88
N VAL A 87 24.03 8.85 -19.56
CA VAL A 87 25.13 8.92 -18.60
C VAL A 87 26.19 9.88 -19.13
N GLY A 88 26.50 10.92 -18.34
CA GLY A 88 27.42 11.99 -18.71
C GLY A 88 26.74 13.32 -19.07
N ASP A 89 25.42 13.34 -19.26
CA ASP A 89 24.66 14.57 -19.51
C ASP A 89 24.71 15.50 -18.28
N LYS A 90 24.91 16.79 -18.54
CA LYS A 90 24.87 17.82 -17.49
C LYS A 90 23.46 18.39 -17.42
N VAL A 91 22.81 18.23 -16.27
CA VAL A 91 21.49 18.80 -15.99
C VAL A 91 21.60 19.89 -14.93
N LEU A 92 20.88 20.99 -15.13
CA LEU A 92 20.76 22.05 -14.12
C LEU A 92 19.76 21.60 -13.06
N LEU A 93 20.21 21.59 -11.81
CA LEU A 93 19.36 21.26 -10.68
C LEU A 93 18.85 22.54 -10.02
N SER A 94 17.53 22.74 -10.00
CA SER A 94 16.93 23.84 -9.24
C SER A 94 17.19 23.66 -7.75
N THR A 95 17.92 24.59 -7.15
CA THR A 95 18.19 24.62 -5.70
C THR A 95 17.14 25.42 -4.92
N PHE A 96 16.15 25.98 -5.60
CA PHE A 96 15.21 26.95 -5.05
C PHE A 96 14.47 26.43 -3.79
N HIS A 97 14.12 25.14 -3.75
CA HIS A 97 13.48 24.52 -2.57
C HIS A 97 14.40 23.65 -1.72
N ARG A 98 15.67 23.45 -2.11
CA ARG A 98 16.58 22.52 -1.42
C ARG A 98 16.84 22.87 0.05
N ARG A 99 16.96 24.17 0.38
CA ARG A 99 17.19 24.59 1.77
C ARG A 99 16.05 24.20 2.71
N ARG A 100 14.81 24.23 2.23
CA ARG A 100 13.63 23.92 3.06
C ARG A 100 13.52 22.43 3.37
N SER A 101 13.87 21.58 2.41
CA SER A 101 13.90 20.12 2.56
C SER A 101 15.09 19.63 3.37
N TYR A 102 16.23 20.33 3.32
CA TYR A 102 17.47 19.92 3.99
C TYR A 102 17.61 20.46 5.41
N MET A 103 17.03 21.62 5.72
CA MET A 103 17.13 22.26 7.05
C MET A 103 15.83 22.14 7.85
N GLN A 104 15.16 20.98 7.80
CA GLN A 104 14.01 20.72 8.66
C GLN A 104 14.44 20.85 10.14
N ARG A 105 13.68 21.62 10.93
CA ARG A 105 14.02 21.93 12.33
C ARG A 105 14.24 20.63 13.12
N GLY A 106 15.46 20.44 13.63
CA GLY A 106 15.83 19.32 14.51
C GLY A 106 16.91 18.37 13.96
N ASP A 107 17.28 18.47 12.68
CA ASP A 107 18.14 17.44 12.06
C ASP A 107 19.65 17.75 12.08
N HIS A 108 20.09 18.93 12.53
CA HIS A 108 21.52 19.34 12.57
C HIS A 108 22.33 19.11 11.28
N ARG A 109 21.68 18.95 10.11
CA ARG A 109 22.37 18.77 8.83
C ARG A 109 22.71 20.13 8.23
N VAL A 110 24.00 20.40 8.08
CA VAL A 110 24.53 21.62 7.46
C VAL A 110 24.92 21.28 6.02
N ALA A 111 24.33 21.97 5.04
CA ALA A 111 24.79 21.87 3.66
C ALA A 111 26.10 22.68 3.53
N LYS A 112 27.20 22.00 3.18
CA LYS A 112 28.43 22.64 2.71
C LYS A 112 28.35 22.91 1.21
#